data_AF-A0M4R3-F1
#
_entry.id   AF-A0M4R3-F1
#
_cell.length_a   1.000
_cell.length_b   1.000
_cell.length_c   1.000
_cell.angle_alpha   90.00
_cell.angle_beta   90.00
_cell.angle_gamma   90.00
#
_symmetry.space_group_name_H-M   'P 1'
#
loop_
_entity.id
_entity.type
_entity.pdbx_description
1 polymer ?
#
loop_
_entity_poly.entity_id
_entity_poly.type
_entity_poly.pdbx_seq_one_letter_code
_entity_poly.pdbx_strand_id
1 'polypeptide(L)'
;MKNPNIILTILICFICSSFMSGNPDLKILFVGNSLTYTNDLPTLVKEAAENKGINIQVEMIAYPNYALIDHWQDGKVQKLILNNKYDLVIVQQGPSSQAYGRQLLLEYGKKFSDLCKKNDVEMGYFMVWPSMAYFHTFDGVIKNYREAAEMHNALLFPAGEVWKAHFDNTGNFDYYGSDKFHPSKKGSKVAAEVIVEALSQLKIPAN
;
A
#
# COMPACT_ATOMS: atom_id res chain seq x y z
N MET A 1 70.12 -28.32 -17.95
CA MET A 1 68.81 -28.79 -17.45
C MET A 1 68.30 -27.80 -16.40
N LYS A 2 67.49 -26.82 -16.80
CA LYS A 2 66.72 -25.94 -15.90
C LYS A 2 65.42 -25.56 -16.61
N ASN A 3 64.30 -26.10 -16.14
CA ASN A 3 62.97 -25.62 -16.51
C ASN A 3 62.69 -24.33 -15.72
N PRO A 4 62.22 -23.24 -16.35
CA PRO A 4 61.72 -22.09 -15.61
C PRO A 4 60.23 -22.29 -15.28
N ASN A 5 59.90 -22.03 -14.01
CA ASN A 5 58.54 -22.04 -13.47
C ASN A 5 57.70 -20.94 -14.13
N ILE A 6 56.51 -21.30 -14.61
CA ILE A 6 55.47 -20.37 -15.03
C ILE A 6 54.64 -20.03 -13.78
N ILE A 7 54.75 -18.78 -13.31
CA ILE A 7 53.86 -18.24 -12.28
C ILE A 7 52.65 -17.64 -12.99
N LEU A 8 51.49 -18.29 -12.81
CA LEU A 8 50.20 -17.82 -13.27
C LEU A 8 49.62 -16.86 -12.21
N THR A 9 49.64 -15.57 -12.47
CA THR A 9 48.97 -14.58 -11.63
C THR A 9 47.49 -14.51 -12.02
N ILE A 10 46.62 -15.10 -11.21
CA ILE A 10 45.16 -14.96 -11.33
C ILE A 10 44.77 -13.61 -10.74
N LEU A 11 44.39 -12.67 -11.60
CA LEU A 11 43.82 -11.38 -11.20
C LEU A 11 42.34 -11.57 -10.87
N ILE A 12 42.03 -11.76 -9.58
CA ILE A 12 40.64 -11.75 -9.09
C ILE A 12 40.16 -10.31 -9.10
N CYS A 13 39.36 -9.96 -10.11
CA CYS A 13 38.66 -8.69 -10.18
C CYS A 13 37.50 -8.73 -9.16
N PHE A 14 37.72 -8.17 -7.97
CA PHE A 14 36.64 -7.87 -7.04
C PHE A 14 35.74 -6.79 -7.65
N ILE A 15 34.63 -7.21 -8.26
CA ILE A 15 33.55 -6.28 -8.63
C ILE A 15 32.88 -5.86 -7.33
N CYS A 16 33.38 -4.78 -6.74
CA CYS A 16 32.69 -4.07 -5.67
C CYS A 16 31.45 -3.45 -6.32
N SER A 17 30.31 -4.13 -6.21
CA SER A 17 29.02 -3.56 -6.58
C SER A 17 28.71 -2.49 -5.54
N SER A 18 29.08 -1.25 -5.86
CA SER A 18 28.63 -0.08 -5.14
C SER A 18 27.09 -0.10 -5.15
N PHE A 19 26.47 -0.43 -4.02
CA PHE A 19 25.06 -0.11 -3.82
C PHE A 19 24.97 1.41 -3.81
N MET A 20 24.73 2.02 -4.98
CA MET A 20 24.33 3.41 -5.06
C MET A 20 22.97 3.49 -4.37
N SER A 21 22.91 4.03 -3.15
CA SER A 21 21.63 4.45 -2.58
C SER A 21 21.15 5.66 -3.39
N GLY A 22 20.45 5.39 -4.48
CA GLY A 22 19.69 6.41 -5.19
C GLY A 22 18.62 7.02 -4.29
N ASN A 23 18.14 8.22 -4.61
CA ASN A 23 16.93 8.75 -3.99
C ASN A 23 15.78 7.72 -4.18
N PRO A 24 14.84 7.59 -3.24
CA PRO A 24 13.68 6.74 -3.44
C PRO A 24 12.93 7.17 -4.70
N ASP A 25 12.52 6.20 -5.51
CA ASP A 25 11.68 6.39 -6.69
C ASP A 25 10.29 6.89 -6.29
N LEU A 26 9.85 6.57 -5.07
CA LEU A 26 8.54 6.98 -4.56
C LEU A 26 8.53 7.13 -3.03
N LYS A 27 7.97 8.24 -2.54
CA LYS A 27 7.66 8.47 -1.12
C LYS A 27 6.17 8.35 -0.90
N ILE A 28 5.77 7.35 -0.11
CA ILE A 28 4.37 6.99 0.11
C ILE A 28 3.96 7.25 1.55
N LEU A 29 2.87 7.98 1.75
CA LEU A 29 2.22 8.11 3.06
C LEU A 29 0.99 7.21 3.14
N PHE A 30 0.99 6.26 4.07
CA PHE A 30 -0.17 5.44 4.40
C PHE A 30 -1.00 6.09 5.50
N VAL A 31 -2.30 6.26 5.26
CA VAL A 31 -3.25 6.84 6.20
C VAL A 31 -4.38 5.86 6.45
N GLY A 32 -4.56 5.42 7.70
CA GLY A 32 -5.57 4.41 7.97
C GLY A 32 -5.72 4.04 9.43
N ASN A 33 -6.04 2.78 9.69
CA ASN A 33 -6.25 2.25 11.03
C ASN A 33 -5.56 0.89 11.24
N SER A 34 -6.12 0.06 12.11
CA SER A 34 -5.58 -1.27 12.41
C SER A 34 -5.49 -2.20 11.20
N LEU A 35 -6.29 -2.00 10.15
CA LEU A 35 -6.14 -2.74 8.91
C LEU A 35 -4.89 -2.33 8.11
N THR A 36 -4.35 -1.15 8.39
CA THR A 36 -3.10 -0.63 7.81
C THR A 36 -1.89 -0.97 8.69
N TYR A 37 -1.92 -0.70 10.00
CA TYR A 37 -0.73 -0.95 10.84
C TYR A 37 -0.52 -2.42 11.22
N THR A 38 -1.55 -3.27 11.16
CA THR A 38 -1.40 -4.68 11.52
C THR A 38 -0.39 -5.36 10.58
N ASN A 39 0.56 -6.09 11.17
CA ASN A 39 1.71 -6.72 10.50
C ASN A 39 2.67 -5.74 9.82
N ASP A 40 2.53 -4.44 10.07
CA ASP A 40 3.26 -3.35 9.42
C ASP A 40 3.15 -3.44 7.88
N LEU A 41 1.92 -3.26 7.37
CA LEU A 41 1.65 -3.32 5.93
C LEU A 41 2.57 -2.38 5.11
N PRO A 42 2.83 -1.12 5.51
CA PRO A 42 3.72 -0.24 4.75
C PRO A 42 5.13 -0.83 4.59
N THR A 43 5.70 -1.43 5.64
CA THR A 43 7.00 -2.11 5.54
C THR A 43 6.93 -3.33 4.61
N LEU A 44 5.84 -4.11 4.66
CA LEU A 44 5.63 -5.23 3.73
C LEU A 44 5.51 -4.77 2.27
N VAL A 45 4.90 -3.61 2.01
CA VAL A 45 4.83 -3.00 0.67
C VAL A 45 6.24 -2.62 0.21
N LYS A 46 7.06 -2.03 1.09
CA LYS A 46 8.46 -1.71 0.78
C LYS A 46 9.27 -2.96 0.43
N GLU A 47 9.20 -4.01 1.23
CA GLU A 47 9.87 -5.28 0.95
C GLU A 47 9.41 -5.89 -0.39
N ALA A 48 8.11 -5.86 -0.68
CA ALA A 48 7.57 -6.36 -1.94
C ALA A 48 8.00 -5.52 -3.15
N ALA A 49 8.13 -4.20 -2.98
CA ALA A 49 8.59 -3.26 -4.02
C ALA A 49 10.09 -3.47 -4.33
N GLU A 50 10.92 -3.66 -3.30
CA GLU A 50 12.35 -3.95 -3.44
C GLU A 50 12.58 -5.23 -4.27
N ASN A 51 11.76 -6.27 -4.08
CA ASN A 51 11.82 -7.49 -4.89
C ASN A 51 11.49 -7.28 -6.38
N LYS A 52 10.82 -6.18 -6.72
CA LYS A 52 10.57 -5.75 -8.11
C LYS A 52 11.55 -4.67 -8.60
N GLY A 53 12.56 -4.34 -7.81
CA GLY A 53 13.53 -3.29 -8.13
C GLY A 53 12.96 -1.86 -8.03
N ILE A 54 11.87 -1.66 -7.29
CA ILE A 54 11.27 -0.34 -7.05
C ILE A 54 11.72 0.14 -5.67
N ASN A 55 12.45 1.25 -5.61
CA ASN A 55 12.92 1.80 -4.35
C ASN A 55 11.87 2.76 -3.76
N ILE A 56 11.16 2.33 -2.72
CA ILE A 56 10.17 3.19 -2.06
C ILE A 56 10.55 3.56 -0.63
N GLN A 57 10.18 4.76 -0.23
CA GLN A 57 10.12 5.17 1.17
C GLN A 57 8.65 5.19 1.61
N VAL A 58 8.39 4.66 2.80
CA VAL A 58 7.05 4.60 3.38
C VAL A 58 7.01 5.32 4.72
N GLU A 59 5.91 6.01 4.98
CA GLU A 59 5.54 6.52 6.30
C GLU A 59 4.08 6.15 6.57
N MET A 60 3.71 6.06 7.84
CA MET A 60 2.36 5.67 8.25
C MET A 60 1.80 6.59 9.32
N ILE A 61 0.57 7.08 9.10
CA ILE A 61 -0.28 7.69 10.11
C ILE A 61 -1.52 6.81 10.25
N ALA A 62 -1.47 5.89 11.21
CA ALA A 62 -2.58 4.98 11.49
C ALA A 62 -2.83 4.83 12.98
N TYR A 63 -4.11 4.84 13.36
CA TYR A 63 -4.54 4.77 14.75
C TYR A 63 -5.69 3.77 14.90
N PRO A 64 -5.83 3.10 16.05
CA PRO A 64 -6.89 2.11 16.26
C PRO A 64 -8.26 2.76 16.07
N ASN A 65 -9.14 2.09 15.32
CA ASN A 65 -10.52 2.50 15.04
C ASN A 65 -10.71 3.84 14.31
N TYR A 66 -9.64 4.48 13.81
CA TYR A 66 -9.78 5.73 13.07
C TYR A 66 -10.49 5.50 11.73
N ALA A 67 -11.38 6.43 11.40
CA ALA A 67 -11.90 6.67 10.07
C ALA A 67 -11.19 7.89 9.44
N LEU A 68 -11.43 8.13 8.15
CA LEU A 68 -10.85 9.28 7.44
C LEU A 68 -11.29 10.62 8.03
N ILE A 69 -12.48 10.69 8.64
CA ILE A 69 -12.96 11.88 9.35
C ILE A 69 -12.06 12.24 10.53
N ASP A 70 -11.60 11.26 11.29
CA ASP A 70 -10.78 11.47 12.48
C ASP A 70 -9.41 12.02 12.05
N HIS A 71 -8.78 11.39 11.05
CA HIS A 71 -7.53 11.90 10.46
C HIS A 71 -7.67 13.32 9.92
N TRP A 72 -8.80 13.61 9.27
CA TRP A 72 -9.08 14.95 8.75
C TRP A 72 -9.22 15.97 9.87
N GLN A 73 -9.89 15.64 10.96
CA GLN A 73 -10.07 16.53 12.11
C GLN A 73 -8.74 16.78 12.85
N ASP A 74 -7.88 15.76 12.94
CA ASP A 74 -6.55 15.85 13.56
C ASP A 74 -5.60 16.83 12.85
N GLY A 75 -5.73 16.99 11.53
CA GLY A 75 -4.93 17.93 10.75
C GLY A 75 -3.48 17.49 10.46
N LYS A 76 -3.03 16.35 11.01
CA LYS A 76 -1.64 15.86 10.86
C LYS A 76 -1.31 15.49 9.42
N VAL A 77 -2.20 14.74 8.77
CA VAL A 77 -2.02 14.29 7.39
C VAL A 77 -1.94 15.49 6.45
N GLN A 78 -2.75 16.52 6.68
CA GLN A 78 -2.74 17.73 5.87
C GLN A 78 -1.43 18.49 5.99
N LYS A 79 -0.88 18.62 7.20
CA LYS A 79 0.45 19.23 7.41
C LYS A 79 1.55 18.45 6.68
N LEU A 80 1.47 17.11 6.66
CA LEU A 80 2.42 16.26 5.95
C LEU A 80 2.32 16.44 4.43
N ILE A 81 1.11 16.47 3.87
CA ILE A 81 0.88 16.70 2.43
C ILE A 81 1.40 18.09 2.01
N LEU A 82 1.08 19.13 2.78
CA LEU A 82 1.50 20.52 2.49
C LEU A 82 3.02 20.74 2.50
N ASN A 83 3.78 19.83 3.11
CA ASN A 83 5.24 19.91 3.12
C ASN A 83 5.87 19.35 1.83
N ASN A 84 5.07 18.92 0.84
CA ASN A 84 5.48 18.38 -0.47
C ASN A 84 6.59 17.33 -0.37
N LYS A 85 6.45 16.41 0.58
CA LYS A 85 7.43 15.32 0.82
C LYS A 85 7.01 13.96 0.28
N TYR A 86 5.78 13.82 -0.22
CA TYR A 86 5.26 12.55 -0.70
C TYR A 86 4.82 12.67 -2.14
N ASP A 87 5.06 11.62 -2.89
CA ASP A 87 4.60 11.48 -4.27
C ASP A 87 3.21 10.82 -4.30
N LEU A 88 2.89 10.01 -3.27
CA LEU A 88 1.64 9.27 -3.16
C LEU A 88 1.12 9.24 -1.73
N VAL A 89 -0.18 9.49 -1.56
CA VAL A 89 -0.92 9.22 -0.32
C VAL A 89 -1.88 8.07 -0.54
N ILE A 90 -1.74 7.00 0.23
CA ILE A 90 -2.63 5.85 0.22
C ILE A 90 -3.55 5.93 1.45
N VAL A 91 -4.85 6.10 1.22
CA VAL A 91 -5.83 6.21 2.30
C VAL A 91 -6.68 4.95 2.44
N GLN A 92 -7.10 4.67 3.67
CA GLN A 92 -7.94 3.54 4.02
C GLN A 92 -9.12 3.98 4.89
N GLN A 93 -10.32 3.50 4.54
CA GLN A 93 -11.56 3.67 5.31
C GLN A 93 -12.19 2.30 5.63
N GLY A 94 -12.70 2.12 6.84
CA GLY A 94 -13.40 0.88 7.19
C GLY A 94 -14.18 1.03 8.49
N PRO A 95 -15.40 0.46 8.60
CA PRO A 95 -16.15 -0.24 7.54
C PRO A 95 -16.63 0.72 6.43
N SER A 96 -16.89 0.20 5.23
CA SER A 96 -17.38 1.00 4.08
C SER A 96 -18.57 0.40 3.35
N SER A 97 -19.01 -0.82 3.67
CA SER A 97 -20.17 -1.46 3.02
C SER A 97 -21.51 -0.85 3.42
N GLN A 98 -21.62 -0.29 4.61
CA GLN A 98 -22.83 0.34 5.14
C GLN A 98 -22.90 1.84 4.80
N ALA A 99 -24.10 2.42 4.85
CA ALA A 99 -24.36 3.79 4.43
C ALA A 99 -23.43 4.84 5.06
N TYR A 100 -23.24 4.80 6.38
CA TYR A 100 -22.36 5.75 7.07
C TYR A 100 -20.89 5.57 6.68
N GLY A 101 -20.40 4.34 6.66
CA GLY A 101 -19.02 4.04 6.24
C GLY A 101 -18.75 4.45 4.79
N ARG A 102 -19.72 4.25 3.90
CA ARG A 102 -19.68 4.73 2.52
C ARG A 102 -19.65 6.25 2.47
N GLN A 103 -20.50 6.94 3.23
CA GLN A 103 -20.50 8.41 3.29
C GLN A 103 -19.11 8.93 3.70
N LEU A 104 -18.50 8.35 4.75
CA LEU A 104 -17.17 8.76 5.18
C LEU A 104 -16.10 8.51 4.11
N LEU A 105 -16.14 7.35 3.44
CA LEU A 105 -15.23 7.02 2.34
C LEU A 105 -15.31 8.07 1.21
N LEU A 106 -16.53 8.45 0.83
CA LEU A 106 -16.74 9.39 -0.26
C LEU A 106 -16.39 10.82 0.16
N GLU A 107 -16.94 11.31 1.26
CA GLU A 107 -16.78 12.70 1.67
C GLU A 107 -15.34 13.04 2.03
N TYR A 108 -14.72 12.24 2.90
CA TYR A 108 -13.35 12.51 3.34
C TYR A 108 -12.32 12.03 2.34
N GLY A 109 -12.65 11.01 1.55
CA GLY A 109 -11.92 10.68 0.34
C GLY A 109 -11.78 11.86 -0.61
N LYS A 110 -12.90 12.56 -0.89
CA LYS A 110 -12.88 13.76 -1.72
C LYS A 110 -12.00 14.85 -1.13
N LYS A 111 -12.12 15.10 0.19
CA LYS A 111 -11.33 16.13 0.88
C LYS A 111 -9.81 15.86 0.78
N PHE A 112 -9.39 14.61 0.98
CA PHE A 112 -7.99 14.23 0.78
C PHE A 112 -7.57 14.31 -0.69
N SER A 113 -8.41 13.89 -1.63
CA SER A 113 -8.11 13.97 -3.07
C SER A 113 -7.91 15.42 -3.53
N ASP A 114 -8.82 16.31 -3.15
CA ASP A 114 -8.72 17.73 -3.45
C ASP A 114 -7.44 18.34 -2.84
N LEU A 115 -7.05 17.90 -1.64
CA LEU A 115 -5.82 18.36 -1.00
C LEU A 115 -4.57 17.84 -1.71
N CYS A 116 -4.52 16.56 -2.06
CA CYS A 116 -3.37 15.97 -2.75
C CYS A 116 -3.18 16.63 -4.13
N LYS A 117 -4.25 16.80 -4.91
CA LYS A 117 -4.23 17.48 -6.21
C LYS A 117 -3.72 18.93 -6.14
N LYS A 118 -4.07 19.67 -5.09
CA LYS A 118 -3.59 21.05 -4.88
C LYS A 118 -2.11 21.14 -4.56
N ASN A 119 -1.47 20.04 -4.20
CA ASN A 119 -0.08 19.96 -3.80
C ASN A 119 0.73 19.03 -4.71
N ASP A 120 0.21 18.72 -5.90
CA ASP A 120 0.85 17.83 -6.89
C ASP A 120 1.24 16.46 -6.32
N VAL A 121 0.40 15.92 -5.42
CA VAL A 121 0.55 14.59 -4.82
C VAL A 121 -0.52 13.66 -5.39
N GLU A 122 -0.12 12.45 -5.80
CA GLU A 122 -1.08 11.42 -6.20
C GLU A 122 -1.81 10.85 -4.98
N MET A 123 -3.04 10.38 -5.20
CA MET A 123 -3.82 9.73 -4.14
C MET A 123 -4.29 8.36 -4.60
N GLY A 124 -4.30 7.39 -3.68
CA GLY A 124 -4.92 6.10 -3.90
C GLY A 124 -5.69 5.56 -2.71
N TYR A 125 -6.60 4.64 -2.99
CA TYR A 125 -7.38 3.92 -1.99
C TYR A 125 -6.85 2.52 -1.75
N PHE A 126 -6.49 2.21 -0.52
CA PHE A 126 -6.28 0.85 -0.07
C PHE A 126 -7.65 0.19 0.23
N MET A 127 -8.15 -0.59 -0.73
CA MET A 127 -9.42 -1.31 -0.57
C MET A 127 -9.24 -2.46 0.42
N VAL A 128 -9.96 -2.37 1.52
CA VAL A 128 -9.97 -3.39 2.59
C VAL A 128 -11.09 -4.42 2.40
N TRP A 129 -11.37 -5.19 3.44
CA TRP A 129 -12.35 -6.28 3.51
C TRP A 129 -13.25 -6.10 4.75
N PRO A 130 -14.48 -6.66 4.77
CA PRO A 130 -15.27 -6.80 5.98
C PRO A 130 -14.70 -7.91 6.89
N SER A 131 -15.13 -7.95 8.16
CA SER A 131 -14.85 -9.13 8.98
C SER A 131 -15.61 -10.35 8.44
N MET A 132 -15.13 -11.55 8.79
CA MET A 132 -15.72 -12.81 8.33
C MET A 132 -17.21 -12.94 8.69
N ALA A 133 -17.64 -12.38 9.84
CA ALA A 133 -19.06 -12.37 10.23
C ALA A 133 -19.93 -11.55 9.25
N TYR A 134 -19.35 -10.57 8.57
CA TYR A 134 -19.99 -9.73 7.57
C TYR A 134 -19.52 -10.05 6.15
N PHE A 135 -19.11 -11.29 5.89
CA PHE A 135 -18.64 -11.73 4.56
C PHE A 135 -19.63 -11.39 3.44
N HIS A 136 -20.93 -11.51 3.70
CA HIS A 136 -22.01 -11.16 2.77
C HIS A 136 -22.00 -9.67 2.32
N THR A 137 -21.23 -8.80 2.98
CA THR A 137 -21.11 -7.37 2.63
C THR A 137 -19.90 -7.05 1.75
N PHE A 138 -19.11 -8.04 1.35
CA PHE A 138 -17.90 -7.86 0.55
C PHE A 138 -18.14 -7.07 -0.75
N ASP A 139 -19.19 -7.41 -1.49
CA ASP A 139 -19.53 -6.72 -2.75
C ASP A 139 -19.85 -5.24 -2.52
N GLY A 140 -20.43 -4.90 -1.35
CA GLY A 140 -20.65 -3.52 -0.94
C GLY A 140 -19.33 -2.77 -0.71
N VAL A 141 -18.34 -3.41 -0.08
CA VAL A 141 -16.99 -2.82 0.07
C VAL A 141 -16.37 -2.57 -1.29
N ILE A 142 -16.35 -3.58 -2.16
CA ILE A 142 -15.75 -3.52 -3.51
C ILE A 142 -16.38 -2.41 -4.33
N LYS A 143 -17.72 -2.41 -4.42
CA LYS A 143 -18.47 -1.38 -5.15
C LYS A 143 -18.13 0.02 -4.66
N ASN A 144 -18.17 0.24 -3.34
CA ASN A 144 -18.00 1.57 -2.78
C ASN A 144 -16.58 2.10 -2.95
N TYR A 145 -15.56 1.23 -2.87
CA TYR A 145 -14.17 1.62 -3.13
C TYR A 145 -13.87 1.92 -4.59
N ARG A 146 -14.41 1.14 -5.53
CA ARG A 146 -14.31 1.44 -6.97
C ARG A 146 -14.95 2.78 -7.30
N GLU A 147 -16.17 3.00 -6.80
CA GLU A 147 -16.91 4.25 -6.99
C GLU A 147 -16.13 5.45 -6.41
N ALA A 148 -15.54 5.31 -5.21
CA ALA A 148 -14.73 6.36 -4.60
C ALA A 148 -13.48 6.70 -5.42
N ALA A 149 -12.75 5.68 -5.89
CA ALA A 149 -11.55 5.87 -6.70
C ALA A 149 -11.88 6.57 -8.03
N GLU A 150 -12.95 6.13 -8.70
CA GLU A 150 -13.42 6.72 -9.96
C GLU A 150 -13.85 8.18 -9.77
N MET A 151 -14.76 8.45 -8.82
CA MET A 151 -15.29 9.81 -8.59
C MET A 151 -14.20 10.82 -8.21
N HIS A 152 -13.12 10.35 -7.58
CA HIS A 152 -12.04 11.20 -7.11
C HIS A 152 -10.83 11.19 -8.03
N ASN A 153 -10.87 10.47 -9.16
CA ASN A 153 -9.71 10.27 -10.04
C ASN A 153 -8.46 9.89 -9.23
N ALA A 154 -8.62 8.87 -8.38
CA ALA A 154 -7.60 8.35 -7.50
C ALA A 154 -7.27 6.91 -7.88
N LEU A 155 -6.07 6.48 -7.54
CA LEU A 155 -5.62 5.10 -7.72
C LEU A 155 -6.46 4.16 -6.85
N LEU A 156 -6.55 2.90 -7.28
CA LEU A 156 -7.20 1.85 -6.50
C LEU A 156 -6.22 0.69 -6.28
N PHE A 157 -6.05 0.30 -5.02
CA PHE A 157 -5.29 -0.88 -4.61
C PHE A 157 -6.29 -1.95 -4.12
N PRO A 158 -6.75 -2.86 -4.99
CA PRO A 158 -7.96 -3.66 -4.79
C PRO A 158 -7.73 -4.93 -3.93
N ALA A 159 -7.08 -4.81 -2.76
CA ALA A 159 -6.78 -5.98 -1.93
C ALA A 159 -8.05 -6.75 -1.51
N GLY A 160 -9.13 -6.04 -1.20
CA GLY A 160 -10.44 -6.63 -0.92
C GLY A 160 -10.98 -7.54 -2.04
N GLU A 161 -10.74 -7.22 -3.31
CA GLU A 161 -11.15 -8.08 -4.43
C GLU A 161 -10.33 -9.36 -4.49
N VAL A 162 -9.01 -9.25 -4.32
CA VAL A 162 -8.11 -10.41 -4.31
C VAL A 162 -8.42 -11.33 -3.14
N TRP A 163 -8.72 -10.77 -1.97
CA TRP A 163 -9.18 -11.52 -0.81
C TRP A 163 -10.49 -12.25 -1.10
N LYS A 164 -11.51 -11.55 -1.62
CA LYS A 164 -12.79 -12.17 -1.95
C LYS A 164 -12.62 -13.30 -2.96
N ALA A 165 -11.86 -13.08 -4.03
CA ALA A 165 -11.60 -14.09 -5.04
C ALA A 165 -10.90 -15.32 -4.46
N HIS A 166 -9.92 -15.15 -3.58
CA HIS A 166 -9.28 -16.28 -2.89
C HIS A 166 -10.30 -17.09 -2.08
N PHE A 167 -11.12 -16.41 -1.28
CA PHE A 167 -12.11 -17.05 -0.43
C PHE A 167 -13.18 -17.80 -1.22
N ASP A 168 -13.75 -17.16 -2.25
CA ASP A 168 -14.79 -17.76 -3.09
C ASP A 168 -14.27 -18.98 -3.87
N ASN A 169 -13.03 -18.92 -4.37
CA ASN A 169 -12.47 -19.99 -5.21
C ASN A 169 -11.97 -21.19 -4.40
N THR A 170 -11.58 -20.99 -3.14
CA THR A 170 -10.89 -22.03 -2.37
C THR A 170 -11.61 -22.47 -1.11
N GLY A 171 -12.56 -21.68 -0.60
CA GLY A 171 -13.15 -21.87 0.73
C GLY A 171 -12.14 -21.71 1.88
N ASN A 172 -10.91 -21.29 1.60
CA ASN A 172 -9.85 -21.09 2.59
C ASN A 172 -9.83 -19.63 3.01
N PHE A 173 -10.01 -19.37 4.31
CA PHE A 173 -10.09 -18.02 4.88
C PHE A 173 -8.80 -17.57 5.57
N ASP A 174 -7.64 -18.13 5.20
CA ASP A 174 -6.37 -17.94 5.88
C ASP A 174 -5.73 -16.55 5.74
N TYR A 175 -6.36 -15.64 4.98
CA TYR A 175 -5.98 -14.22 5.00
C TYR A 175 -6.49 -13.49 6.25
N TYR A 176 -7.53 -14.01 6.90
CA TYR A 176 -7.94 -13.53 8.22
C TYR A 176 -7.03 -14.05 9.32
N GLY A 177 -6.76 -13.19 10.31
CA GLY A 177 -6.16 -13.58 11.58
C GLY A 177 -7.14 -14.33 12.47
N SER A 178 -6.70 -14.65 13.69
CA SER A 178 -7.49 -15.42 14.66
C SER A 178 -8.80 -14.76 15.08
N ASP A 179 -8.87 -13.43 15.04
CA ASP A 179 -10.08 -12.66 15.33
C ASP A 179 -11.08 -12.57 14.16
N LYS A 180 -10.74 -13.18 13.02
CA LYS A 180 -11.56 -13.22 11.81
C LYS A 180 -11.88 -11.84 11.24
N PHE A 181 -11.02 -10.85 11.49
CA PHE A 181 -11.16 -9.49 10.97
C PHE A 181 -9.82 -8.88 10.55
N HIS A 182 -8.85 -8.80 11.45
CA HIS A 182 -7.52 -8.30 11.13
C HIS A 182 -6.80 -9.27 10.21
N PRO A 183 -5.82 -8.80 9.41
CA PRO A 183 -5.11 -9.69 8.51
C PRO A 183 -4.18 -10.63 9.27
N SER A 184 -4.15 -11.89 8.84
CA SER A 184 -3.01 -12.76 9.12
C SER A 184 -1.77 -12.19 8.43
N LYS A 185 -0.57 -12.65 8.82
CA LYS A 185 0.65 -12.24 8.12
C LYS A 185 0.59 -12.59 6.62
N LYS A 186 -0.08 -13.70 6.25
CA LYS A 186 -0.32 -14.08 4.85
C LYS A 186 -1.24 -13.06 4.15
N GLY A 187 -2.35 -12.68 4.78
CA GLY A 187 -3.26 -11.67 4.24
C GLY A 187 -2.59 -10.31 4.00
N SER A 188 -1.77 -9.85 4.95
CA SER A 188 -1.02 -8.59 4.79
C SER A 188 0.03 -8.67 3.67
N LYS A 189 0.71 -9.81 3.50
CA LYS A 189 1.66 -10.01 2.38
C LYS A 189 0.95 -9.94 1.03
N VAL A 190 -0.20 -10.60 0.90
CA VAL A 190 -1.02 -10.52 -0.32
C VAL A 190 -1.50 -9.10 -0.58
N ALA A 191 -1.95 -8.38 0.45
CA ALA A 191 -2.33 -6.97 0.30
C ALA A 191 -1.15 -6.11 -0.18
N ALA A 192 0.05 -6.34 0.35
CA ALA A 192 1.27 -5.66 -0.08
C ALA A 192 1.63 -5.94 -1.55
N GLU A 193 1.56 -7.21 -1.98
CA GLU A 193 1.78 -7.60 -3.37
C GLU A 193 0.79 -6.93 -4.32
N VAL A 194 -0.49 -6.83 -3.95
CA VAL A 194 -1.52 -6.12 -4.73
C VAL A 194 -1.20 -4.64 -4.86
N ILE A 195 -0.75 -3.99 -3.78
CA ILE A 195 -0.35 -2.57 -3.82
C ILE A 195 0.82 -2.40 -4.79
N VAL A 196 1.87 -3.22 -4.67
CA VAL A 196 3.06 -3.13 -5.51
C VAL A 196 2.77 -3.45 -6.98
N GLU A 197 1.89 -4.42 -7.26
CA GLU A 197 1.44 -4.72 -8.62
C GLU A 197 0.75 -3.53 -9.27
N ALA A 198 -0.18 -2.88 -8.56
CA ALA A 198 -0.83 -1.69 -9.06
C ALA A 198 0.16 -0.53 -9.26
N LEU A 199 1.11 -0.33 -8.34
CA LEU A 199 2.18 0.67 -8.48
C LEU A 199 3.03 0.43 -9.72
N SER A 200 3.35 -0.83 -10.05
CA SER A 200 4.19 -1.18 -11.20
C SER A 200 3.50 -0.90 -12.55
N GLN A 201 2.17 -0.87 -12.57
CA GLN A 201 1.38 -0.59 -13.78
C GLN A 201 1.21 0.92 -14.03
N LEU A 202 1.39 1.73 -13.00
CA LEU A 202 1.53 3.16 -13.14
C LEU A 202 2.90 3.39 -13.76
N LYS A 203 2.92 3.91 -14.99
CA LYS A 203 4.14 4.44 -15.61
C LYS A 203 4.57 5.68 -14.82
N ILE A 204 5.04 5.50 -13.59
CA ILE A 204 5.73 6.56 -12.86
C ILE A 204 7.03 6.73 -13.63
N PRO A 205 7.22 7.86 -14.34
CA PRO A 205 8.45 8.07 -15.05
C PRO A 205 9.57 8.03 -14.02
N ALA A 206 10.51 7.08 -14.18
CA ALA A 206 11.80 7.18 -13.54
C ALA A 206 12.39 8.52 -14.02
N ASN A 207 12.49 9.48 -13.10
CA ASN A 207 13.14 10.75 -13.37
C ASN A 207 14.63 10.53 -13.67
#